data_AF-A0A221MA46-F1
#
_entry.id   AF-A0A221MA46-F1
#
_cell.length_a   1.000
_cell.length_b   1.000
_cell.length_c   1.000
_cell.angle_alpha   90.00
_cell.angle_beta   90.00
_cell.angle_gamma   90.00
#
_symmetry.space_group_name_H-M   'P 1'
#
loop_
_entity.id
_entity.type
_entity.pdbx_description
1 polymer ?
#
loop_
_entity_poly.entity_id
_entity_poly.type
_entity_poly.pdbx_seq_one_letter_code
_entity_poly.pdbx_strand_id
1 'polypeptide(L)'
;MRNPIIIARDKQQSNQLEIKRMSIYRQSKIIEATDEQDQTYYIFFYKDHYLNYVTPEKTSIRSHVIDSFKKGVTLISPHPLIETVVSPYPHFKKQNSDDLFKQFLKHHSLQETALIASYFESFIKKDELTDFIETLFYKERRDGKLLSCYRILHILKDIAPNHTIVSNFSRDLQFMRYDELYKNADAITLARDPIYMEKRLYSSKHNDQPFQKLIAIYKEQNRWVDLIAIHITRVVHTQKTDDYHALKSLVVEHYDDLNMLDVLEDLYARGLTIKPLQQDLLNCSLEHAKLEDVLTLINKHKLTLQPFQSQKLINLVKQKGITSGSIPPEALQKLVLTLFESKDDQASDILHQAVSSLLADHTLMYIQEWVQPLKDIPLRESILQKVDEMNLIAEDPNQQQRLGELYYYFNQPNKAIECISFDMELNAEDPKPVQWLAKLYHELGMEAEHKAFQQLYIDMVKRS
;
A
#
# COMPACT_ATOMS: atom_id res chain seq x y z
N MET A 1 3.36 -1.26 8.43
CA MET A 1 3.47 -2.68 8.84
C MET A 1 4.69 -3.28 8.17
N ARG A 2 5.36 -4.29 8.76
CA ARG A 2 6.50 -4.96 8.11
C ARG A 2 6.00 -5.93 7.04
N ASN A 3 6.71 -6.03 5.93
CA ASN A 3 6.38 -7.01 4.89
C ASN A 3 6.51 -8.43 5.44
N PRO A 4 5.61 -9.35 5.03
CA PRO A 4 5.66 -10.74 5.48
C PRO A 4 6.95 -11.41 4.99
N ILE A 5 7.59 -12.14 5.90
CA ILE A 5 8.81 -12.90 5.66
C ILE A 5 8.43 -14.37 5.49
N ILE A 6 8.99 -15.00 4.46
CA ILE A 6 8.83 -16.42 4.17
C ILE A 6 10.18 -17.12 4.08
N ILE A 7 10.19 -18.44 4.21
CA ILE A 7 11.42 -19.24 4.17
C ILE A 7 11.44 -20.07 2.88
N ALA A 8 12.40 -19.77 2.01
CA ALA A 8 12.69 -20.58 0.82
C ALA A 8 13.81 -21.59 1.12
N ARG A 9 13.63 -22.85 0.74
CA ARG A 9 14.59 -23.94 0.95
C ARG A 9 15.07 -24.52 -0.36
N ASP A 10 16.40 -24.58 -0.53
CA ASP A 10 17.06 -25.33 -1.62
C ASP A 10 18.07 -26.30 -0.98
N LYS A 11 17.81 -27.60 -1.09
CA LYS A 11 18.61 -28.65 -0.43
C LYS A 11 18.77 -28.39 1.08
N GLN A 12 19.97 -28.01 1.53
CA GLN A 12 20.27 -27.68 2.93
C GLN A 12 20.28 -26.17 3.23
N GLN A 13 20.16 -25.31 2.21
CA GLN A 13 20.15 -23.87 2.37
C GLN A 13 18.72 -23.38 2.64
N SER A 14 18.59 -22.42 3.56
CA SER A 14 17.34 -21.73 3.87
C SER A 14 17.57 -20.23 3.79
N ASN A 15 16.81 -19.55 2.93
CA ASN A 15 16.86 -18.11 2.76
C ASN A 15 15.57 -17.50 3.29
N GLN A 16 15.69 -16.43 4.07
CA GLN A 16 14.55 -15.59 4.46
C GLN A 16 14.28 -14.61 3.33
N LEU A 17 13.04 -14.57 2.85
CA LEU A 17 12.63 -13.70 1.76
C LEU A 17 11.54 -12.76 2.24
N GLU A 18 11.69 -11.48 1.92
CA GLU A 18 10.70 -10.45 2.13
C GLU A 18 9.78 -10.36 0.91
N ILE A 19 8.48 -10.54 1.11
CA ILE A 19 7.51 -10.45 0.01
C ILE A 19 7.32 -8.99 -0.40
N LYS A 20 7.43 -8.70 -1.70
CA LYS A 20 7.23 -7.36 -2.25
C LYS A 20 5.84 -7.19 -2.86
N ARG A 21 5.39 -8.17 -3.64
CA ARG A 21 4.09 -8.13 -4.33
C ARG A 21 3.66 -9.51 -4.81
N MET A 22 2.37 -9.65 -5.12
CA MET A 22 1.79 -10.82 -5.75
C MET A 22 0.98 -10.44 -6.97
N SER A 23 1.08 -11.19 -8.04
CA SER A 23 0.17 -11.10 -9.18
C SER A 23 -0.78 -12.30 -9.21
N ILE A 24 -2.07 -12.04 -9.41
CA ILE A 24 -3.09 -13.05 -9.71
C ILE A 24 -3.48 -12.91 -11.18
N TYR A 25 -3.10 -13.89 -12.01
CA TYR A 25 -3.34 -13.90 -13.43
C TYR A 25 -3.94 -15.23 -13.89
N ARG A 26 -5.26 -15.24 -14.09
CA ARG A 26 -6.04 -16.46 -14.39
C ARG A 26 -5.79 -17.51 -13.31
N GLN A 27 -5.47 -18.75 -13.67
CA GLN A 27 -5.15 -19.82 -12.72
C GLN A 27 -3.74 -19.73 -12.12
N SER A 28 -2.95 -18.70 -12.43
CA SER A 28 -1.59 -18.53 -11.93
C SER A 28 -1.53 -17.45 -10.85
N LYS A 29 -0.83 -17.72 -9.75
CA LYS A 29 -0.37 -16.68 -8.84
C LYS A 29 1.15 -16.69 -8.77
N ILE A 30 1.74 -15.50 -8.78
CA ILE A 30 3.20 -15.34 -8.72
C ILE A 30 3.50 -14.31 -7.64
N ILE A 31 4.29 -14.72 -6.64
CA ILE A 31 4.82 -13.84 -5.61
C ILE A 31 6.25 -13.46 -5.99
N GLU A 32 6.53 -12.17 -5.98
CA GLU A 32 7.89 -11.62 -6.08
C GLU A 32 8.37 -11.29 -4.66
N ALA A 33 9.51 -11.86 -4.29
CA ALA A 33 10.15 -11.68 -3.00
C ALA A 33 11.66 -11.46 -3.17
N THR A 34 12.30 -10.81 -2.21
CA THR A 34 13.75 -10.55 -2.22
C THR A 34 14.40 -11.03 -0.93
N ASP A 35 15.66 -11.44 -0.99
CA ASP A 35 16.47 -11.66 0.22
C ASP A 35 17.17 -10.38 0.69
N GLU A 36 18.02 -10.50 1.72
CA GLU A 36 18.81 -9.38 2.26
C GLU A 36 19.80 -8.77 1.26
N GLN A 37 20.13 -9.47 0.18
CA GLN A 37 21.04 -9.03 -0.88
C GLN A 37 20.29 -8.42 -2.07
N ASP A 38 18.98 -8.20 -1.92
CA ASP A 38 18.06 -7.75 -2.98
C ASP A 38 17.98 -8.72 -4.18
N GLN A 39 18.40 -9.98 -3.99
CA GLN A 39 18.23 -11.00 -5.02
C GLN A 39 16.75 -11.38 -5.11
N THR A 40 16.20 -11.31 -6.32
CA THR A 40 14.79 -11.59 -6.57
C THR A 40 14.51 -13.09 -6.65
N TYR A 41 13.34 -13.50 -6.16
CA TYR A 41 12.78 -14.85 -6.24
C TYR A 41 11.33 -14.76 -6.72
N TYR A 42 10.93 -15.70 -7.59
CA TYR A 42 9.55 -15.85 -8.05
C TYR A 42 8.98 -17.16 -7.53
N ILE A 43 7.87 -17.08 -6.81
CA ILE A 43 7.19 -18.22 -6.18
C ILE A 43 5.87 -18.43 -6.91
N PHE A 44 5.69 -19.62 -7.48
CA PHE A 44 4.58 -19.94 -8.37
C PHE A 44 3.52 -20.77 -7.67
N PHE A 45 2.26 -20.45 -7.98
CA PHE A 45 1.10 -21.19 -7.54
C PHE A 45 0.18 -21.47 -8.74
N TYR A 46 -0.46 -22.64 -8.73
CA TYR A 46 -1.61 -22.95 -9.57
C TYR A 46 -2.86 -22.92 -8.70
N LYS A 47 -3.75 -21.97 -8.98
CA LYS A 47 -4.86 -21.61 -8.07
C LYS A 47 -4.25 -21.22 -6.72
N ASP A 48 -4.51 -21.96 -5.65
CA ASP A 48 -3.96 -21.72 -4.30
C ASP A 48 -2.90 -22.76 -3.88
N HIS A 49 -2.44 -23.58 -4.83
CA HIS A 49 -1.47 -24.64 -4.57
C HIS A 49 -0.07 -24.23 -5.00
N TYR A 50 0.88 -24.27 -4.07
CA TYR A 50 2.29 -24.01 -4.34
C TYR A 50 2.83 -25.02 -5.36
N LEU A 51 3.58 -24.51 -6.34
CA LEU A 51 4.24 -25.30 -7.38
C LEU A 51 5.74 -25.41 -7.12
N ASN A 52 6.45 -24.29 -7.24
CA ASN A 52 7.88 -24.19 -7.09
C ASN A 52 8.29 -22.72 -6.93
N TYR A 53 9.55 -22.47 -6.59
CA TYR A 53 10.15 -21.15 -6.74
C TYR A 53 11.39 -21.21 -7.61
N VAL A 54 11.72 -20.07 -8.22
CA VAL A 54 12.88 -19.90 -9.10
C VAL A 54 13.60 -18.60 -8.77
N THR A 55 14.89 -18.58 -9.08
CA THR A 55 15.73 -17.39 -8.97
C THR A 55 16.13 -17.01 -10.40
N PRO A 56 15.70 -15.85 -10.93
CA PRO A 56 16.05 -15.43 -12.28
C PRO A 56 17.55 -15.10 -12.36
N GLU A 57 18.26 -15.68 -13.32
CA GLU A 57 19.57 -15.15 -13.75
C GLU A 57 19.38 -13.92 -14.65
N LYS A 58 18.38 -13.96 -15.54
CA LYS A 58 17.89 -12.85 -16.37
C LYS A 58 16.41 -13.06 -16.66
N THR A 59 15.59 -12.02 -16.46
CA THR A 59 14.16 -12.11 -16.81
C THR A 59 13.95 -11.78 -18.29
N SER A 60 13.48 -12.74 -19.07
CA SER A 60 13.09 -12.50 -20.47
C SER A 60 11.95 -11.47 -20.54
N ILE A 61 12.08 -10.49 -21.44
CA ILE A 61 11.07 -9.44 -21.72
C ILE A 61 9.71 -10.04 -22.13
N ARG A 62 9.71 -11.26 -22.67
CA ARG A 62 8.53 -12.06 -23.01
C ARG A 62 8.52 -13.30 -22.13
N SER A 63 7.90 -13.16 -20.96
CA SER A 63 7.77 -14.23 -19.98
C SER A 63 6.39 -14.21 -19.36
N HIS A 64 5.88 -15.39 -18.99
CA HIS A 64 4.65 -15.52 -18.18
C HIS A 64 4.68 -14.67 -16.90
N VAL A 65 5.84 -14.50 -16.27
CA VAL A 65 6.02 -13.61 -15.10
C VAL A 65 5.66 -12.16 -15.44
N ILE A 66 6.27 -11.62 -16.50
CA ILE A 66 6.01 -10.25 -16.94
C ILE A 66 4.55 -10.07 -17.35
N ASP A 67 4.00 -11.03 -18.08
CA ASP A 67 2.60 -10.98 -18.50
C ASP A 67 1.65 -11.03 -17.30
N SER A 68 1.97 -11.82 -16.28
CA SER A 68 1.20 -11.88 -15.04
C SER A 68 1.17 -10.52 -14.35
N PHE A 69 2.33 -9.91 -14.07
CA PHE A 69 2.36 -8.60 -13.40
C PHE A 69 1.79 -7.44 -14.24
N LYS A 70 1.79 -7.55 -15.57
CA LYS A 70 1.21 -6.53 -16.47
C LYS A 70 -0.30 -6.67 -16.69
N LYS A 71 -0.79 -7.90 -16.83
CA LYS A 71 -2.18 -8.18 -17.23
C LYS A 71 -3.04 -8.71 -16.09
N GLY A 72 -2.41 -9.24 -15.04
CA GLY A 72 -3.03 -9.75 -13.83
C GLY A 72 -3.40 -8.67 -12.84
N VAL A 73 -3.92 -9.11 -11.69
CA VAL A 73 -4.19 -8.26 -10.53
C VAL A 73 -2.96 -8.26 -9.66
N THR A 74 -2.19 -7.17 -9.70
CA THR A 74 -0.98 -7.01 -8.89
C THR A 74 -1.33 -6.36 -7.56
N LEU A 75 -1.06 -7.06 -6.46
CA LEU A 75 -1.25 -6.66 -5.07
C LEU A 75 0.12 -6.35 -4.45
N ILE A 76 0.26 -5.21 -3.79
CA ILE A 76 1.51 -4.80 -3.13
C ILE A 76 1.51 -5.30 -1.68
N SER A 77 2.65 -5.74 -1.17
CA SER A 77 2.76 -6.18 0.23
C SER A 77 2.86 -4.98 1.19
N PRO A 78 2.31 -5.06 2.42
CA PRO A 78 1.45 -6.14 2.93
C PRO A 78 0.04 -6.09 2.33
N HIS A 79 -0.57 -7.26 2.09
CA HIS A 79 -1.96 -7.37 1.66
C HIS A 79 -2.57 -8.70 2.13
N PRO A 80 -3.81 -8.74 2.68
CA PRO A 80 -4.41 -9.94 3.27
C PRO A 80 -4.49 -11.14 2.33
N LEU A 81 -4.81 -10.91 1.05
CA LEU A 81 -4.80 -11.95 0.01
C LEU A 81 -3.41 -12.59 -0.19
N ILE A 82 -2.32 -11.83 -0.02
CA ILE A 82 -0.96 -12.39 -0.08
C ILE A 82 -0.75 -13.32 1.11
N GLU A 83 -1.06 -12.83 2.32
CA GLU A 83 -0.93 -13.61 3.56
C GLU A 83 -1.72 -14.93 3.50
N THR A 84 -2.94 -14.88 2.98
CA THR A 84 -3.80 -16.06 2.78
C THR A 84 -3.16 -17.12 1.89
N VAL A 85 -2.49 -16.70 0.82
CA VAL A 85 -1.85 -17.64 -0.13
C VAL A 85 -0.60 -18.27 0.47
N VAL A 86 0.13 -17.53 1.33
CA VAL A 86 1.41 -18.00 1.89
C VAL A 86 1.27 -18.72 3.22
N SER A 87 0.29 -18.38 4.06
CA SER A 87 0.13 -18.91 5.41
C SER A 87 0.00 -20.44 5.51
N PRO A 88 -0.54 -21.18 4.52
CA PRO A 88 -0.55 -22.64 4.57
C PRO A 88 0.84 -23.29 4.43
N TYR A 89 1.85 -22.52 4.02
CA TYR A 89 3.17 -23.02 3.66
C TYR A 89 4.23 -22.53 4.66
N PRO A 90 4.69 -23.38 5.59
CA PRO A 90 5.73 -23.00 6.55
C PRO A 90 7.10 -22.83 5.88
N HIS A 91 7.30 -23.45 4.72
CA HIS A 91 8.51 -23.30 3.90
C HIS A 91 8.21 -23.62 2.44
N PHE A 92 8.88 -22.92 1.54
CA PHE A 92 8.79 -23.11 0.10
C PHE A 92 9.99 -23.91 -0.38
N LYS A 93 9.78 -25.18 -0.75
CA LYS A 93 10.87 -26.08 -1.16
C LYS A 93 11.07 -26.04 -2.68
N LYS A 94 12.31 -25.88 -3.13
CA LYS A 94 12.67 -25.95 -4.54
C LYS A 94 12.73 -27.38 -5.05
N GLN A 95 12.27 -27.58 -6.28
CA GLN A 95 12.44 -28.81 -7.04
C GLN A 95 13.16 -28.56 -8.35
N ASN A 96 13.90 -29.56 -8.84
CA ASN A 96 14.40 -29.58 -10.21
C ASN A 96 13.25 -29.82 -11.20
N SER A 97 13.48 -29.57 -12.49
CA SER A 97 12.44 -29.69 -13.54
C SER A 97 11.86 -31.09 -13.66
N ASP A 98 12.69 -32.14 -13.61
CA ASP A 98 12.24 -33.53 -13.73
C ASP A 98 11.27 -33.95 -12.61
N ASP A 99 11.62 -33.63 -11.35
CA ASP A 99 10.80 -33.94 -10.19
C ASP A 99 9.52 -33.10 -10.17
N LEU A 100 9.63 -31.84 -10.60
CA LEU A 100 8.51 -30.92 -10.73
C LEU A 100 7.47 -31.45 -11.74
N PHE A 101 7.91 -31.85 -12.93
CA PHE A 101 7.03 -32.42 -13.95
C PHE A 101 6.36 -33.72 -13.50
N LYS A 102 7.10 -34.59 -12.80
CA LYS A 102 6.52 -35.80 -12.20
C LYS A 102 5.47 -35.47 -11.13
N GLN A 103 5.69 -34.42 -10.33
CA GLN A 103 4.70 -33.96 -9.36
C GLN A 103 3.44 -33.45 -10.06
N PHE A 104 3.57 -32.64 -11.11
CA PHE A 104 2.41 -32.10 -11.82
C PHE A 104 1.52 -33.21 -12.39
N LEU A 105 2.13 -34.23 -12.99
CA LEU A 105 1.41 -35.39 -13.54
C LEU A 105 0.63 -36.20 -12.48
N LYS A 106 1.00 -36.12 -11.20
CA LYS A 106 0.29 -36.83 -10.11
C LYS A 106 -0.99 -36.12 -9.66
N HIS A 107 -1.00 -34.79 -9.75
CA HIS A 107 -2.05 -33.96 -9.14
C HIS A 107 -2.95 -33.24 -10.15
N HIS A 108 -2.57 -33.23 -11.43
CA HIS A 108 -3.26 -32.46 -12.45
C HIS A 108 -3.55 -33.29 -13.70
N SER A 109 -4.56 -32.86 -14.45
CA SER A 109 -4.81 -33.40 -15.80
C SER A 109 -3.63 -33.09 -16.74
N LEU A 110 -3.54 -33.78 -17.88
CA LEU A 110 -2.47 -33.52 -18.86
C LEU A 110 -2.53 -32.11 -19.44
N GLN A 111 -3.73 -31.55 -19.58
CA GLN A 111 -3.94 -30.18 -20.07
C GLN A 111 -3.51 -29.15 -19.02
N GLU A 112 -3.87 -29.36 -17.76
CA GLU A 112 -3.40 -28.50 -16.67
C GLU A 112 -1.90 -28.63 -16.47
N THR A 113 -1.33 -29.83 -16.60
CA THR A 113 0.12 -30.05 -16.53
C THR A 113 0.84 -29.27 -17.63
N ALA A 114 0.33 -29.31 -18.86
CA ALA A 114 0.89 -28.51 -19.97
C ALA A 114 0.81 -26.99 -19.68
N LEU A 115 -0.32 -26.52 -19.13
CA LEU A 115 -0.50 -25.13 -18.75
C LEU A 115 0.46 -24.72 -17.62
N ILE A 116 0.57 -25.52 -16.57
CA ILE A 116 1.44 -25.21 -15.43
C ILE A 116 2.91 -25.21 -15.87
N ALA A 117 3.32 -26.17 -16.70
CA ALA A 117 4.68 -26.20 -17.23
C ALA A 117 5.02 -24.92 -18.02
N SER A 118 4.04 -24.36 -18.76
CA SER A 118 4.24 -23.12 -19.52
C SER A 118 4.52 -21.90 -18.64
N TYR A 119 4.15 -21.91 -17.35
CA TYR A 119 4.49 -20.83 -16.42
C TYR A 119 6.01 -20.68 -16.21
N PHE A 120 6.77 -21.76 -16.44
CA PHE A 120 8.21 -21.83 -16.25
C PHE A 120 9.01 -21.63 -17.55
N GLU A 121 8.39 -21.14 -18.64
CA GLU A 121 9.03 -20.97 -19.96
C GLU A 121 10.32 -20.14 -19.96
N SER A 122 10.52 -19.29 -18.95
CA SER A 122 11.71 -18.44 -18.82
C SER A 122 12.80 -19.03 -17.93
N PHE A 123 12.54 -20.16 -17.29
CA PHE A 123 13.41 -20.79 -16.29
C PHE A 123 13.79 -22.22 -16.65
N ILE A 124 13.07 -22.84 -17.58
CA ILE A 124 13.36 -24.16 -18.14
C ILE A 124 13.81 -23.98 -19.59
N LYS A 125 14.76 -24.80 -20.05
CA LYS A 125 15.22 -24.76 -21.44
C LYS A 125 14.04 -24.99 -22.38
N LYS A 126 13.98 -24.20 -23.46
CA LYS A 126 12.84 -24.24 -24.39
C LYS A 126 12.58 -25.65 -24.92
N ASP A 127 13.62 -26.34 -25.39
CA ASP A 127 13.49 -27.69 -25.96
C ASP A 127 12.98 -28.70 -24.91
N GLU A 128 13.54 -28.66 -23.69
CA GLU A 128 13.10 -29.50 -22.57
C GLU A 128 11.60 -29.30 -22.25
N LEU A 129 11.16 -28.04 -22.23
CA LEU A 129 9.75 -27.71 -21.97
C LEU A 129 8.83 -28.14 -23.13
N THR A 130 9.22 -27.89 -24.38
CA THR A 130 8.40 -28.26 -25.54
C THR A 130 8.32 -29.77 -25.73
N ASP A 131 9.42 -30.50 -25.53
CA ASP A 131 9.50 -31.97 -25.62
C ASP A 131 8.61 -32.62 -24.54
N PHE A 132 8.61 -32.05 -23.33
CA PHE A 132 7.72 -32.49 -22.26
C PHE A 132 6.25 -32.33 -22.66
N ILE A 133 5.84 -31.15 -23.14
CA ILE A 133 4.45 -30.87 -23.56
C ILE A 133 4.05 -31.74 -24.76
N GLU A 134 4.97 -31.95 -25.71
CA GLU A 134 4.81 -32.88 -26.85
C GLU A 134 4.53 -34.31 -26.38
N THR A 135 5.21 -34.77 -25.33
CA THR A 135 4.95 -36.09 -24.73
C THR A 135 3.53 -36.20 -24.17
N LEU A 136 3.01 -35.12 -23.56
CA LEU A 136 1.62 -35.06 -23.07
C LEU A 136 0.62 -35.12 -24.23
N PHE A 137 0.90 -34.40 -25.32
CA PHE A 137 0.10 -34.42 -26.54
C PHE A 137 -0.01 -35.83 -27.13
N TYR A 138 1.11 -36.53 -27.32
CA TYR A 138 1.09 -37.87 -27.90
C TYR A 138 0.44 -38.91 -26.98
N LYS A 139 0.48 -38.71 -25.66
CA LYS A 139 -0.25 -39.56 -24.72
C LYS A 139 -1.77 -39.47 -24.98
N GLU A 140 -2.33 -38.27 -25.04
CA GLU A 140 -3.74 -38.06 -25.39
C GLU A 140 -4.07 -38.58 -26.80
N ARG A 141 -3.13 -38.46 -27.74
CA ARG A 141 -3.32 -38.91 -29.12
C ARG A 141 -3.44 -40.42 -29.23
N ARG A 142 -2.60 -41.16 -28.50
CA ARG A 142 -2.66 -42.64 -28.40
C ARG A 142 -3.96 -43.11 -27.73
N ASP A 143 -4.46 -42.34 -26.77
CA ASP A 143 -5.75 -42.60 -26.12
C ASP A 143 -6.96 -42.24 -27.00
N GLY A 144 -6.76 -41.69 -28.21
CA GLY A 144 -7.84 -41.28 -29.11
C GLY A 144 -8.59 -40.00 -28.68
N LYS A 145 -8.07 -39.26 -27.70
CA LYS A 145 -8.73 -38.08 -27.13
C LYS A 145 -8.36 -36.81 -27.92
N LEU A 146 -8.93 -36.68 -29.11
CA LEU A 146 -8.58 -35.60 -30.06
C LEU A 146 -8.82 -34.19 -29.51
N LEU A 147 -9.93 -33.94 -28.80
CA LEU A 147 -10.19 -32.64 -28.17
C LEU A 147 -9.12 -32.31 -27.11
N SER A 148 -8.72 -33.29 -26.30
CA SER A 148 -7.64 -33.14 -25.33
C SER A 148 -6.30 -32.81 -25.98
N CYS A 149 -5.99 -33.45 -27.11
CA CYS A 149 -4.81 -33.14 -27.91
C CYS A 149 -4.85 -31.69 -28.39
N TYR A 150 -6.00 -31.25 -28.91
CA TYR A 150 -6.17 -29.88 -29.41
C TYR A 150 -5.96 -28.83 -28.30
N ARG A 151 -6.44 -29.11 -27.08
CA ARG A 151 -6.22 -28.23 -25.92
C ARG A 151 -4.74 -28.09 -25.56
N ILE A 152 -3.98 -29.20 -25.58
CA ILE A 152 -2.53 -29.17 -25.36
C ILE A 152 -1.82 -28.44 -26.50
N LEU A 153 -2.24 -28.67 -27.76
CA LEU A 153 -1.72 -27.99 -28.94
C LEU A 153 -1.90 -26.47 -28.83
N HIS A 154 -3.04 -26.00 -28.32
CA HIS A 154 -3.31 -24.58 -28.12
C HIS A 154 -2.37 -23.96 -27.06
N ILE A 155 -2.07 -24.68 -25.98
CA ILE A 155 -1.10 -24.23 -24.97
C ILE A 155 0.31 -24.16 -25.57
N LEU A 156 0.72 -25.19 -26.33
CA LEU A 156 2.02 -25.22 -27.00
C LEU A 156 2.16 -24.08 -28.02
N LYS A 157 1.10 -23.76 -28.75
CA LYS A 157 1.06 -22.65 -29.71
C LYS A 157 1.29 -21.29 -29.05
N ASP A 158 0.88 -21.09 -27.81
CA ASP A 158 1.08 -19.83 -27.08
C ASP A 158 2.58 -19.59 -26.75
N ILE A 159 3.33 -20.64 -26.42
CA ILE A 159 4.76 -20.52 -26.03
C ILE A 159 5.74 -20.80 -27.17
N ALA A 160 5.37 -21.66 -28.11
CA ALA A 160 6.21 -22.12 -29.20
C ALA A 160 5.41 -22.21 -30.51
N PRO A 161 4.93 -21.09 -31.06
CA PRO A 161 4.07 -21.07 -32.25
C PRO A 161 4.73 -21.68 -33.50
N ASN A 162 6.06 -21.67 -33.56
CA ASN A 162 6.85 -22.22 -34.66
C ASN A 162 7.30 -23.68 -34.42
N HIS A 163 6.79 -24.34 -33.38
CA HIS A 163 7.13 -25.74 -33.09
C HIS A 163 6.58 -26.67 -34.18
N THR A 164 7.29 -27.76 -34.47
CA THR A 164 6.97 -28.73 -35.54
C THR A 164 5.56 -29.32 -35.39
N ILE A 165 5.18 -29.74 -34.18
CA ILE A 165 3.81 -30.20 -33.87
C ILE A 165 2.78 -29.12 -34.21
N VAL A 166 3.02 -27.87 -33.84
CA VAL A 166 2.08 -26.77 -34.10
C VAL A 166 1.91 -26.60 -35.61
N SER A 167 2.99 -26.56 -36.40
CA SER A 167 2.89 -26.46 -37.85
C SER A 167 2.21 -27.67 -38.50
N ASN A 168 2.48 -28.89 -38.01
CA ASN A 168 1.96 -30.13 -38.58
C ASN A 168 0.45 -30.28 -38.34
N PHE A 169 0.01 -30.04 -37.11
CA PHE A 169 -1.39 -30.26 -36.72
C PHE A 169 -2.29 -29.04 -36.93
N SER A 170 -1.74 -27.84 -37.17
CA SER A 170 -2.55 -26.68 -37.57
C SER A 170 -3.24 -26.86 -38.93
N ARG A 171 -2.77 -27.80 -39.77
CA ARG A 171 -3.34 -28.08 -41.11
C ARG A 171 -4.14 -29.38 -41.17
N ASP A 172 -4.24 -30.10 -40.06
CA ASP A 172 -4.97 -31.37 -39.98
C ASP A 172 -6.48 -31.10 -39.94
N LEU A 173 -7.22 -31.73 -40.85
CA LEU A 173 -8.67 -31.62 -40.99
C LEU A 173 -9.44 -31.95 -39.70
N GLN A 174 -8.94 -32.87 -38.87
CA GLN A 174 -9.56 -33.21 -37.60
C GLN A 174 -9.44 -32.07 -36.59
N PHE A 175 -8.31 -31.35 -36.60
CA PHE A 175 -8.06 -30.25 -35.69
C PHE A 175 -8.65 -28.91 -36.18
N MET A 176 -8.76 -28.69 -37.49
CA MET A 176 -9.43 -27.52 -38.05
C MET A 176 -10.92 -27.42 -37.64
N ARG A 177 -11.59 -28.55 -37.42
CA ARG A 177 -12.97 -28.56 -36.88
C ARG A 177 -13.04 -27.96 -35.48
N TYR A 178 -12.04 -28.19 -34.63
CA TYR A 178 -11.98 -27.57 -33.30
C TYR A 178 -11.66 -26.08 -33.38
N ASP A 179 -10.79 -25.64 -34.31
CA ASP A 179 -10.56 -24.21 -34.56
C ASP A 179 -11.88 -23.47 -34.84
N GLU A 180 -12.76 -24.03 -35.67
CA GLU A 180 -14.08 -23.44 -35.95
C GLU A 180 -14.98 -23.40 -34.73
N LEU A 181 -15.04 -24.47 -33.93
CA LEU A 181 -15.84 -24.51 -32.70
C LEU A 181 -15.39 -23.44 -31.69
N TYR A 182 -14.09 -23.22 -31.55
CA TYR A 182 -13.53 -22.22 -30.65
C TYR A 182 -13.75 -20.79 -31.18
N LYS A 183 -13.65 -20.57 -32.50
CA LYS A 183 -13.97 -19.28 -33.16
C LYS A 183 -15.45 -18.91 -33.01
N ASN A 184 -16.33 -19.89 -33.21
CA ASN A 184 -17.79 -19.70 -33.14
C ASN A 184 -18.34 -19.67 -31.71
N ALA A 185 -17.47 -19.75 -30.70
CA ALA A 185 -17.84 -19.70 -29.30
C ALA A 185 -18.86 -20.77 -28.88
N ASP A 186 -18.77 -21.98 -29.44
CA ASP A 186 -19.71 -23.07 -29.16
C ASP A 186 -19.78 -23.38 -27.65
N ALA A 187 -20.98 -23.28 -27.08
CA ALA A 187 -21.16 -23.34 -25.63
C ALA A 187 -20.75 -24.69 -25.03
N ILE A 188 -21.00 -25.79 -25.74
CA ILE A 188 -20.70 -27.15 -25.28
C ILE A 188 -19.18 -27.40 -25.29
N THR A 189 -18.52 -26.99 -26.36
CA THR A 189 -17.07 -27.14 -26.52
C THR A 189 -16.32 -26.30 -25.48
N LEU A 190 -16.75 -25.05 -25.27
CA LEU A 190 -16.11 -24.17 -24.29
C LEU A 190 -16.37 -24.61 -22.85
N ALA A 191 -17.52 -25.21 -22.53
CA ALA A 191 -17.76 -25.80 -21.21
C ALA A 191 -16.80 -26.97 -20.90
N ARG A 192 -16.29 -27.66 -21.94
CA ARG A 192 -15.32 -28.75 -21.81
C ARG A 192 -13.86 -28.30 -21.77
N ASP A 193 -13.60 -27.00 -21.95
CA ASP A 193 -12.25 -26.43 -21.83
C ASP A 193 -12.21 -25.21 -20.89
N PRO A 194 -12.19 -25.44 -19.56
CA PRO A 194 -12.15 -24.36 -18.58
C PRO A 194 -10.90 -23.46 -18.70
N ILE A 195 -9.78 -24.00 -19.19
CA ILE A 195 -8.53 -23.24 -19.37
C ILE A 195 -8.73 -22.15 -20.42
N TYR A 196 -9.21 -22.54 -21.61
CA TYR A 196 -9.48 -21.59 -22.69
C TYR A 196 -10.61 -20.64 -22.34
N MET A 197 -11.68 -21.14 -21.71
CA MET A 197 -12.81 -20.30 -21.30
C MET A 197 -12.36 -19.18 -20.36
N GLU A 198 -11.61 -19.49 -19.30
CA GLU A 198 -11.08 -18.47 -18.39
C GLU A 198 -10.15 -17.50 -19.11
N LYS A 199 -9.24 -17.99 -19.97
CA LYS A 199 -8.34 -17.14 -20.78
C LYS A 199 -9.11 -16.11 -21.61
N ARG A 200 -10.19 -16.55 -22.27
CA ARG A 200 -11.03 -15.68 -23.11
C ARG A 200 -11.80 -14.68 -22.26
N LEU A 201 -12.51 -15.15 -21.24
CA LEU A 201 -13.34 -14.27 -20.40
C LEU A 201 -12.48 -13.22 -19.69
N TYR A 202 -11.31 -13.61 -19.18
CA TYR A 202 -10.37 -12.72 -18.47
C TYR A 202 -9.89 -11.56 -19.35
N SER A 203 -9.73 -11.78 -20.66
CA SER A 203 -9.32 -10.74 -21.61
C SER A 203 -10.37 -9.63 -21.74
N SER A 204 -11.62 -9.91 -21.40
CA SER A 204 -12.75 -8.99 -21.39
C SER A 204 -13.38 -8.83 -19.99
N LYS A 205 -12.59 -9.05 -18.92
CA LYS A 205 -13.06 -9.11 -17.53
C LYS A 205 -13.80 -7.87 -17.02
N HIS A 206 -13.64 -6.74 -17.69
CA HIS A 206 -14.31 -5.49 -17.34
C HIS A 206 -15.73 -5.39 -17.89
N ASN A 207 -16.12 -6.27 -18.81
CA ASN A 207 -17.49 -6.33 -19.35
C ASN A 207 -18.39 -7.19 -18.46
N ASP A 208 -19.65 -6.81 -18.33
CA ASP A 208 -20.60 -7.44 -17.38
C ASP A 208 -20.77 -8.94 -17.61
N GLN A 209 -21.05 -9.36 -18.85
CA GLN A 209 -21.27 -10.77 -19.17
C GLN A 209 -20.03 -11.65 -18.92
N PRO A 210 -18.82 -11.30 -19.42
CA PRO A 210 -17.60 -12.02 -19.06
C PRO A 210 -17.28 -12.03 -17.56
N PHE A 211 -17.49 -10.91 -16.87
CA PHE A 211 -17.29 -10.81 -15.43
C PHE A 211 -18.18 -11.79 -14.67
N GLN A 212 -19.50 -11.81 -14.95
CA GLN A 212 -20.45 -12.71 -14.31
C GLN A 212 -20.10 -14.20 -14.54
N LYS A 213 -19.60 -14.54 -15.73
CA LYS A 213 -19.14 -15.90 -16.01
C LYS A 213 -17.85 -16.25 -15.28
N LEU A 214 -16.90 -15.32 -15.15
CA LEU A 214 -15.67 -15.53 -14.38
C LEU A 214 -15.95 -15.76 -12.91
N ILE A 215 -16.81 -14.94 -12.30
CA ILE A 215 -17.13 -15.12 -10.87
C ILE A 215 -17.85 -16.45 -10.62
N ALA A 216 -18.68 -16.92 -11.56
CA ALA A 216 -19.32 -18.23 -11.46
C ALA A 216 -18.28 -19.36 -11.47
N ILE A 217 -17.29 -19.30 -12.38
CA ILE A 217 -16.17 -20.25 -12.43
C ILE A 217 -15.37 -20.23 -11.13
N TYR A 218 -15.06 -19.05 -10.59
CA TYR A 218 -14.29 -18.94 -9.35
C TYR A 218 -15.04 -19.45 -8.13
N LYS A 219 -16.36 -19.23 -8.06
CA LYS A 219 -17.21 -19.81 -7.01
C LYS A 219 -17.30 -21.33 -7.11
N GLU A 220 -17.54 -21.87 -8.30
CA GLU A 220 -17.61 -23.32 -8.53
C GLU A 220 -16.29 -24.03 -8.14
N GLN A 221 -15.16 -23.38 -8.39
CA GLN A 221 -13.83 -23.90 -8.07
C GLN A 221 -13.35 -23.58 -6.65
N ASN A 222 -14.18 -22.94 -5.82
CA ASN A 222 -13.82 -22.46 -4.48
C ASN A 222 -12.56 -21.56 -4.46
N ARG A 223 -12.36 -20.74 -5.49
CA ARG A 223 -11.23 -19.82 -5.68
C ARG A 223 -11.60 -18.42 -5.21
N TRP A 224 -11.87 -18.28 -3.92
CA TRP A 224 -12.36 -17.02 -3.35
C TRP A 224 -11.30 -15.90 -3.37
N VAL A 225 -10.00 -16.22 -3.31
CA VAL A 225 -8.91 -15.23 -3.46
C VAL A 225 -8.94 -14.60 -4.85
N ASP A 226 -9.10 -15.41 -5.89
CA ASP A 226 -9.26 -14.94 -7.28
C ASP A 226 -10.56 -14.14 -7.45
N LEU A 227 -11.63 -14.53 -6.75
CA LEU A 227 -12.90 -13.81 -6.74
C LEU A 227 -12.76 -12.40 -6.14
N ILE A 228 -12.12 -12.25 -4.99
CA ILE A 228 -11.87 -10.92 -4.41
C ILE A 228 -10.99 -10.09 -5.35
N ALA A 229 -9.92 -10.68 -5.88
CA ALA A 229 -9.01 -9.98 -6.80
C ALA A 229 -9.71 -9.46 -8.06
N ILE A 230 -10.62 -10.25 -8.67
CA ILE A 230 -11.37 -9.79 -9.84
C ILE A 230 -12.35 -8.67 -9.48
N HIS A 231 -12.99 -8.74 -8.31
CA HIS A 231 -13.87 -7.69 -7.81
C HIS A 231 -13.11 -6.38 -7.53
N ILE A 232 -11.88 -6.44 -6.99
CA ILE A 232 -10.99 -5.27 -6.85
C ILE A 232 -10.80 -4.57 -8.20
N THR A 233 -10.45 -5.32 -9.25
CA THR A 233 -10.27 -4.72 -10.58
C THR A 233 -11.56 -4.17 -11.17
N ARG A 234 -12.70 -4.80 -10.88
CA ARG A 234 -14.01 -4.38 -11.36
C ARG A 234 -14.42 -3.05 -10.74
N VAL A 235 -14.37 -2.93 -9.41
CA VAL A 235 -14.79 -1.71 -8.71
C VAL A 235 -13.90 -0.51 -9.05
N VAL A 236 -12.58 -0.72 -9.16
CA VAL A 236 -11.64 0.34 -9.56
C VAL A 236 -11.95 0.82 -10.98
N HIS A 237 -12.30 -0.10 -11.89
CA HIS A 237 -12.64 0.24 -13.26
C HIS A 237 -14.00 0.95 -13.39
N THR A 238 -15.04 0.46 -12.70
CA THR A 238 -16.40 0.98 -12.86
C THR A 238 -16.70 2.19 -11.98
N GLN A 239 -15.98 2.36 -10.87
CA GLN A 239 -16.23 3.39 -9.85
C GLN A 239 -17.69 3.36 -9.34
N LYS A 240 -18.34 2.20 -9.36
CA LYS A 240 -19.74 2.02 -8.94
C LYS A 240 -19.83 1.57 -7.48
N THR A 241 -20.77 2.17 -6.76
CA THR A 241 -21.09 1.82 -5.37
C THR A 241 -21.55 0.36 -5.22
N ASP A 242 -22.36 -0.16 -6.14
CA ASP A 242 -22.84 -1.54 -6.06
C ASP A 242 -21.71 -2.57 -6.20
N ASP A 243 -20.75 -2.32 -7.11
CA ASP A 243 -19.56 -3.16 -7.26
C ASP A 243 -18.68 -3.11 -5.99
N TYR A 244 -18.62 -1.96 -5.33
CA TYR A 244 -17.93 -1.81 -4.04
C TYR A 244 -18.62 -2.58 -2.91
N HIS A 245 -19.94 -2.48 -2.78
CA HIS A 245 -20.68 -3.23 -1.76
C HIS A 245 -20.55 -4.74 -1.97
N ALA A 246 -20.60 -5.21 -3.22
CA ALA A 246 -20.35 -6.61 -3.53
C ALA A 246 -18.94 -7.06 -3.11
N LEU A 247 -17.91 -6.26 -3.40
CA LEU A 247 -16.55 -6.53 -2.94
C LEU A 247 -16.46 -6.55 -1.40
N LYS A 248 -17.01 -5.53 -0.74
CA LYS A 248 -16.98 -5.39 0.72
C LYS A 248 -17.61 -6.61 1.40
N SER A 249 -18.77 -7.06 0.93
CA SER A 249 -19.43 -8.27 1.47
C SER A 249 -18.55 -9.52 1.34
N LEU A 250 -17.86 -9.69 0.21
CA LEU A 250 -16.94 -10.81 0.01
C LEU A 250 -15.72 -10.74 0.94
N VAL A 251 -15.18 -9.55 1.17
CA VAL A 251 -14.03 -9.37 2.07
C VAL A 251 -14.44 -9.68 3.50
N VAL A 252 -15.58 -9.17 3.98
CA VAL A 252 -16.10 -9.43 5.34
C VAL A 252 -16.43 -10.92 5.57
N GLU A 253 -16.76 -11.67 4.53
CA GLU A 253 -17.00 -13.13 4.65
C GLU A 253 -15.72 -13.91 5.02
N HIS A 254 -14.55 -13.39 4.63
CA HIS A 254 -13.27 -14.10 4.78
C HIS A 254 -12.27 -13.43 5.73
N TYR A 255 -12.49 -12.16 6.07
CA TYR A 255 -11.54 -11.34 6.81
C TYR A 255 -12.21 -10.56 7.94
N ASP A 256 -11.43 -10.26 8.98
CA ASP A 256 -11.78 -9.37 10.08
C ASP A 256 -11.45 -7.90 9.77
N ASP A 257 -11.72 -7.00 10.72
CA ASP A 257 -11.61 -5.55 10.53
C ASP A 257 -10.18 -5.06 10.24
N LEU A 258 -9.15 -5.74 10.77
CA LEU A 258 -7.74 -5.40 10.52
C LEU A 258 -7.39 -5.62 9.04
N ASN A 259 -7.79 -6.76 8.51
CA ASN A 259 -7.59 -7.11 7.11
C ASN A 259 -8.43 -6.23 6.16
N MET A 260 -9.58 -5.72 6.61
CA MET A 260 -10.37 -4.78 5.81
C MET A 260 -9.61 -3.47 5.54
N LEU A 261 -8.91 -2.92 6.53
CA LEU A 261 -8.19 -1.65 6.35
C LEU A 261 -7.17 -1.73 5.20
N ASP A 262 -6.36 -2.79 5.16
CA ASP A 262 -5.35 -2.96 4.11
C ASP A 262 -5.98 -3.06 2.71
N VAL A 263 -7.16 -3.70 2.59
CA VAL A 263 -7.90 -3.76 1.32
C VAL A 263 -8.45 -2.37 0.93
N LEU A 264 -8.97 -1.60 1.89
CA LEU A 264 -9.47 -0.25 1.64
C LEU A 264 -8.35 0.69 1.20
N GLU A 265 -7.17 0.57 1.80
CA GLU A 265 -5.96 1.32 1.42
C GLU A 265 -5.48 0.96 0.01
N ASP A 266 -5.46 -0.33 -0.34
CA ASP A 266 -5.12 -0.78 -1.70
C ASP A 266 -6.11 -0.22 -2.74
N LEU A 267 -7.42 -0.30 -2.48
CA LEU A 267 -8.45 0.28 -3.34
C LEU A 267 -8.28 1.79 -3.53
N TYR A 268 -7.97 2.49 -2.45
CA TYR A 268 -7.73 3.93 -2.47
C TYR A 268 -6.48 4.29 -3.27
N ALA A 269 -5.37 3.55 -3.08
CA ALA A 269 -4.13 3.72 -3.83
C ALA A 269 -4.31 3.44 -5.33
N ARG A 270 -5.23 2.55 -5.70
CA ARG A 270 -5.64 2.30 -7.10
C ARG A 270 -6.52 3.38 -7.71
N GLY A 271 -6.89 4.40 -6.94
CA GLY A 271 -7.70 5.53 -7.43
C GLY A 271 -9.20 5.33 -7.35
N LEU A 272 -9.71 4.41 -6.52
CA LEU A 272 -11.13 4.37 -6.20
C LEU A 272 -11.47 5.56 -5.27
N THR A 273 -12.40 6.42 -5.67
CA THR A 273 -12.71 7.66 -4.93
C THR A 273 -14.20 7.85 -4.64
N ILE A 274 -14.95 6.75 -4.57
CA ILE A 274 -16.38 6.79 -4.23
C ILE A 274 -16.59 7.14 -2.76
N LYS A 275 -17.69 7.83 -2.44
CA LYS A 275 -18.02 8.25 -1.07
C LYS A 275 -18.09 7.10 -0.06
N PRO A 276 -18.70 5.93 -0.37
CA PRO A 276 -18.74 4.81 0.57
C PRO A 276 -17.35 4.32 1.00
N LEU A 277 -16.42 4.15 0.04
CA LEU A 277 -15.03 3.79 0.33
C LEU A 277 -14.39 4.82 1.26
N GLN A 278 -14.53 6.12 0.97
CA GLN A 278 -13.92 7.17 1.79
C GLN A 278 -14.42 7.15 3.23
N GLN A 279 -15.72 6.88 3.44
CA GLN A 279 -16.31 6.78 4.76
C GLN A 279 -15.85 5.52 5.50
N ASP A 280 -15.82 4.38 4.82
CA ASP A 280 -15.34 3.14 5.40
C ASP A 280 -13.84 3.21 5.75
N LEU A 281 -13.02 3.78 4.86
CA LEU A 281 -11.60 4.00 5.10
C LEU A 281 -11.36 4.97 6.27
N LEU A 282 -12.14 6.05 6.36
CA LEU A 282 -12.07 6.98 7.50
C LEU A 282 -12.42 6.27 8.82
N ASN A 283 -13.49 5.49 8.84
CA ASN A 283 -13.89 4.74 10.04
C ASN A 283 -12.81 3.75 10.45
N CYS A 284 -12.32 2.91 9.54
CA CYS A 284 -11.26 1.96 9.83
C CYS A 284 -9.98 2.67 10.29
N SER A 285 -9.58 3.78 9.65
CA SER A 285 -8.38 4.53 10.05
C SER A 285 -8.50 5.13 11.46
N LEU A 286 -9.70 5.58 11.85
CA LEU A 286 -10.01 6.03 13.22
C LEU A 286 -9.90 4.88 14.23
N GLU A 287 -10.46 3.69 13.94
CA GLU A 287 -10.35 2.52 14.83
C GLU A 287 -8.89 2.08 15.04
N HIS A 288 -8.08 2.18 13.98
CA HIS A 288 -6.67 1.78 13.99
C HIS A 288 -5.72 2.90 14.44
N ALA A 289 -6.26 4.01 14.94
CA ALA A 289 -5.49 5.14 15.48
C ALA A 289 -4.48 5.74 14.47
N LYS A 290 -4.76 5.72 13.15
CA LYS A 290 -3.90 6.32 12.11
C LYS A 290 -4.24 7.80 11.91
N LEU A 291 -3.78 8.66 12.82
CA LEU A 291 -4.17 10.08 12.89
C LEU A 291 -3.83 10.86 11.61
N GLU A 292 -2.63 10.65 11.08
CA GLU A 292 -2.10 11.32 9.90
C GLU A 292 -2.93 11.01 8.65
N ASP A 293 -3.27 9.73 8.47
CA ASP A 293 -4.09 9.24 7.35
C ASP A 293 -5.52 9.80 7.44
N VAL A 294 -6.10 9.81 8.65
CA VAL A 294 -7.42 10.40 8.90
C VAL A 294 -7.46 11.86 8.50
N LEU A 295 -6.50 12.67 8.97
CA LEU A 295 -6.45 14.10 8.67
C LEU A 295 -6.21 14.35 7.18
N THR A 296 -5.35 13.57 6.55
CA THR A 296 -5.11 13.63 5.10
C THR A 296 -6.38 13.32 4.31
N LEU A 297 -7.15 12.29 4.70
CA LEU A 297 -8.42 11.93 4.04
C LEU A 297 -9.49 13.01 4.20
N ILE A 298 -9.64 13.56 5.42
CA ILE A 298 -10.61 14.63 5.71
C ILE A 298 -10.32 15.87 4.88
N ASN A 299 -9.04 16.24 4.73
CA ASN A 299 -8.63 17.39 3.95
C ASN A 299 -8.79 17.15 2.45
N LYS A 300 -8.18 16.08 1.93
CA LYS A 300 -8.13 15.77 0.50
C LYS A 300 -9.53 15.61 -0.12
N HIS A 301 -10.46 14.99 0.60
CA HIS A 301 -11.83 14.76 0.11
C HIS A 301 -12.87 15.68 0.72
N LYS A 302 -12.46 16.65 1.54
CA LYS A 302 -13.36 17.58 2.25
C LYS A 302 -14.48 16.84 3.00
N LEU A 303 -14.15 15.73 3.67
CA LEU A 303 -15.14 14.91 4.37
C LEU A 303 -15.76 15.68 5.54
N THR A 304 -17.06 15.49 5.73
CA THR A 304 -17.77 15.96 6.93
C THR A 304 -17.80 14.83 7.95
N LEU A 305 -17.34 15.11 9.15
CA LEU A 305 -17.33 14.15 10.25
C LEU A 305 -18.71 14.04 10.89
N GLN A 306 -19.14 12.81 11.15
CA GLN A 306 -20.27 12.53 12.01
C GLN A 306 -19.88 12.77 13.48
N PRO A 307 -20.85 13.05 14.37
CA PRO A 307 -20.55 13.35 15.78
C PRO A 307 -19.68 12.30 16.47
N PHE A 308 -19.92 11.01 16.21
CA PHE A 308 -19.11 9.93 16.77
C PHE A 308 -17.68 9.89 16.21
N GLN A 309 -17.49 10.22 14.92
CA GLN A 309 -16.17 10.28 14.27
C GLN A 309 -15.38 11.46 14.82
N SER A 310 -16.02 12.62 15.00
CA SER A 310 -15.43 13.77 15.68
C SER A 310 -14.94 13.38 17.07
N GLN A 311 -15.78 12.75 17.89
CA GLN A 311 -15.37 12.33 19.24
C GLN A 311 -14.17 11.36 19.23
N LYS A 312 -14.14 10.39 18.29
CA LYS A 312 -13.01 9.47 18.15
C LYS A 312 -11.74 10.18 17.72
N LEU A 313 -11.83 11.10 16.75
CA LEU A 313 -10.70 11.90 16.30
C LEU A 313 -10.13 12.74 17.44
N ILE A 314 -11.01 13.40 18.21
CA ILE A 314 -10.63 14.15 19.40
C ILE A 314 -9.84 13.23 20.34
N ASN A 315 -10.42 12.11 20.77
CA ASN A 315 -9.76 11.17 21.68
C ASN A 315 -8.39 10.68 21.15
N LEU A 316 -8.28 10.45 19.84
CA LEU A 316 -7.04 10.03 19.20
C LEU A 316 -5.96 11.12 19.29
N VAL A 317 -6.32 12.38 19.04
CA VAL A 317 -5.41 13.53 19.19
C VAL A 317 -4.97 13.68 20.65
N LYS A 318 -5.89 13.52 21.62
CA LYS A 318 -5.57 13.58 23.06
C LYS A 318 -4.52 12.53 23.46
N GLN A 319 -4.54 11.35 22.83
CA GLN A 319 -3.63 10.25 23.15
C GLN A 319 -2.26 10.36 22.47
N LYS A 320 -2.22 10.77 21.20
CA LYS A 320 -0.98 10.79 20.41
C LYS A 320 -0.26 12.14 20.40
N GLY A 321 -0.97 13.24 20.69
CA GLY A 321 -0.49 14.59 20.47
C GLY A 321 -0.35 14.94 18.97
N ILE A 322 0.02 16.18 18.67
CA ILE A 322 0.38 16.63 17.33
C ILE A 322 1.91 16.69 17.22
N THR A 323 2.50 15.90 16.33
CA THR A 323 3.92 15.99 15.99
C THR A 323 4.13 16.80 14.71
N SER A 324 5.19 17.60 14.67
CA SER A 324 5.56 18.41 13.50
C SER A 324 5.92 17.56 12.28
N GLY A 325 5.58 18.08 11.09
CA GLY A 325 6.04 17.55 9.80
C GLY A 325 5.18 16.46 9.14
N SER A 326 4.18 15.90 9.83
CA SER A 326 3.38 14.77 9.27
C SER A 326 1.96 15.15 8.83
N ILE A 327 1.41 16.27 9.34
CA ILE A 327 0.02 16.67 9.09
C ILE A 327 0.00 17.92 8.19
N PRO A 328 -0.74 17.91 7.07
CA PRO A 328 -0.92 19.11 6.25
C PRO A 328 -1.53 20.28 7.05
N PRO A 329 -1.00 21.50 6.97
CA PRO A 329 -1.50 22.64 7.73
C PRO A 329 -3.00 22.87 7.60
N GLU A 330 -3.58 22.69 6.41
CA GLU A 330 -5.03 22.86 6.18
C GLU A 330 -5.85 21.79 6.91
N ALA A 331 -5.33 20.56 7.00
CA ALA A 331 -5.97 19.47 7.73
C ALA A 331 -5.97 19.77 9.24
N LEU A 332 -4.85 20.31 9.74
CA LEU A 332 -4.70 20.73 11.13
C LEU A 332 -5.65 21.89 11.47
N GLN A 333 -5.82 22.86 10.58
CA GLN A 333 -6.74 23.98 10.76
C GLN A 333 -8.19 23.49 10.90
N LYS A 334 -8.59 22.56 10.04
CA LYS A 334 -9.93 21.97 10.07
C LYS A 334 -10.18 21.13 11.33
N LEU A 335 -9.17 20.41 11.82
CA LEU A 335 -9.23 19.70 13.10
C LEU A 335 -9.47 20.68 14.26
N VAL A 336 -8.68 21.75 14.32
CA VAL A 336 -8.82 22.80 15.34
C VAL A 336 -10.21 23.43 15.27
N LEU A 337 -10.69 23.81 14.09
CA LEU A 337 -12.04 24.32 13.90
C LEU A 337 -13.09 23.37 14.49
N THR A 338 -13.01 22.09 14.14
CA THR A 338 -13.95 21.05 14.60
C THR A 338 -13.95 20.90 16.13
N LEU A 339 -12.78 20.93 16.76
CA LEU A 339 -12.63 20.84 18.23
C LEU A 339 -13.34 21.98 18.94
N PHE A 340 -13.15 23.20 18.48
CA PHE A 340 -13.81 24.37 19.05
C PHE A 340 -15.31 24.40 18.79
N GLU A 341 -15.78 23.98 17.61
CA GLU A 341 -17.21 23.82 17.32
C GLU A 341 -17.86 22.79 18.26
N SER A 342 -17.14 21.71 18.58
CA SER A 342 -17.58 20.71 19.55
C SER A 342 -17.48 21.15 21.02
N LYS A 343 -16.98 22.37 21.29
CA LYS A 343 -16.71 22.89 22.64
C LYS A 343 -15.81 21.96 23.48
N ASP A 344 -14.84 21.32 22.85
CA ASP A 344 -13.89 20.47 23.54
C ASP A 344 -12.97 21.31 24.44
N ASP A 345 -12.71 20.82 25.65
CA ASP A 345 -11.92 21.48 26.68
C ASP A 345 -10.44 21.58 26.32
N GLN A 346 -9.92 20.69 25.48
CA GLN A 346 -8.53 20.67 25.03
C GLN A 346 -8.32 21.38 23.68
N ALA A 347 -9.35 22.00 23.12
CA ALA A 347 -9.24 22.71 21.84
C ALA A 347 -8.13 23.79 21.87
N SER A 348 -7.97 24.48 23.00
CA SER A 348 -6.92 25.48 23.21
C SER A 348 -5.52 24.87 23.30
N ASP A 349 -5.36 23.74 23.97
CA ASP A 349 -4.08 23.03 24.07
C ASP A 349 -3.64 22.49 22.70
N ILE A 350 -4.60 21.97 21.93
CA ILE A 350 -4.37 21.47 20.58
C ILE A 350 -4.03 22.63 19.63
N LEU A 351 -4.68 23.78 19.76
CA LEU A 351 -4.32 25.00 19.02
C LEU A 351 -2.89 25.46 19.37
N HIS A 352 -2.51 25.43 20.65
CA HIS A 352 -1.16 25.76 21.09
C HIS A 352 -0.13 24.82 20.46
N GLN A 353 -0.38 23.51 20.49
CA GLN A 353 0.49 22.51 19.83
C GLN A 353 0.56 22.71 18.32
N ALA A 354 -0.57 23.02 17.67
CA ALA A 354 -0.62 23.27 16.24
C ALA A 354 0.22 24.49 15.83
N VAL A 355 0.07 25.61 16.52
CA VAL A 355 0.87 26.83 16.27
C VAL A 355 2.34 26.58 16.57
N SER A 356 2.65 25.92 17.69
CA SER A 356 4.02 25.54 18.06
C SER A 356 4.67 24.68 16.99
N SER A 357 3.94 23.71 16.45
CA SER A 357 4.39 22.82 15.38
C SER A 357 4.67 23.56 14.07
N LEU A 358 3.72 24.39 13.61
CA LEU A 358 3.85 25.13 12.36
C LEU A 358 4.94 26.22 12.43
N LEU A 359 5.16 26.82 13.60
CA LEU A 359 6.22 27.80 13.80
C LEU A 359 7.62 27.21 13.62
N ALA A 360 7.81 25.90 13.68
CA ALA A 360 9.10 25.29 13.39
C ALA A 360 9.52 25.51 11.92
N ASP A 361 8.57 25.33 10.99
CA ASP A 361 8.83 25.23 9.55
C ASP A 361 8.32 26.43 8.73
N HIS A 362 7.51 27.31 9.34
CA HIS A 362 6.86 28.44 8.66
C HIS A 362 7.15 29.80 9.31
N THR A 363 6.91 30.86 8.53
CA THR A 363 7.09 32.26 8.96
C THR A 363 5.91 32.74 9.81
N LEU A 364 6.11 33.79 10.62
CA LEU A 364 5.03 34.40 11.43
C LEU A 364 3.85 34.87 10.57
N MET A 365 4.13 35.40 9.38
CA MET A 365 3.12 35.84 8.41
C MET A 365 2.24 34.66 7.97
N TYR A 366 2.83 33.52 7.65
CA TYR A 366 2.08 32.31 7.31
C TYR A 366 1.19 31.84 8.46
N ILE A 367 1.71 31.84 9.70
CA ILE A 367 0.92 31.48 10.88
C ILE A 367 -0.25 32.45 11.06
N GLN A 368 -0.03 33.74 10.83
CA GLN A 368 -1.08 34.76 10.94
C GLN A 368 -2.20 34.52 9.93
N GLU A 369 -1.87 34.17 8.69
CA GLU A 369 -2.84 33.78 7.67
C GLU A 369 -3.57 32.48 8.06
N TRP A 370 -2.83 31.49 8.54
CA TRP A 370 -3.36 30.20 8.97
C TRP A 370 -4.34 30.32 10.14
N VAL A 371 -4.14 31.25 11.07
CA VAL A 371 -5.10 31.46 12.18
C VAL A 371 -6.30 32.35 11.81
N GLN A 372 -6.33 33.01 10.63
CA GLN A 372 -7.44 33.93 10.29
C GLN A 372 -8.83 33.30 10.39
N PRO A 373 -9.07 32.08 9.86
CA PRO A 373 -10.40 31.45 9.97
C PRO A 373 -10.80 31.14 11.41
N LEU A 374 -9.87 31.30 12.36
CA LEU A 374 -10.11 31.04 13.76
C LEU A 374 -10.58 32.26 14.56
N LYS A 375 -10.49 33.48 14.01
CA LYS A 375 -10.68 34.75 14.74
C LYS A 375 -12.07 34.96 15.33
N ASP A 376 -13.11 34.41 14.73
CA ASP A 376 -14.50 34.63 15.16
C ASP A 376 -14.94 33.75 16.34
N ILE A 377 -14.03 32.97 16.94
CA ILE A 377 -14.36 32.04 18.02
C ILE A 377 -13.81 32.55 19.37
N PRO A 378 -14.68 32.90 20.35
CA PRO A 378 -14.29 33.59 21.59
C PRO A 378 -13.28 32.85 22.47
N LEU A 379 -13.28 31.51 22.45
CA LEU A 379 -12.43 30.67 23.31
C LEU A 379 -10.93 30.67 22.91
N ARG A 380 -10.54 31.45 21.89
CA ARG A 380 -9.21 31.42 21.25
C ARG A 380 -8.35 32.65 21.52
N GLU A 381 -8.91 33.66 22.17
CA GLU A 381 -8.34 35.00 22.25
C GLU A 381 -6.90 35.01 22.78
N SER A 382 -6.55 34.20 23.78
CA SER A 382 -5.22 34.24 24.40
C SER A 382 -4.09 33.77 23.48
N ILE A 383 -4.32 32.77 22.63
CA ILE A 383 -3.30 32.27 21.69
C ILE A 383 -3.23 33.17 20.46
N LEU A 384 -4.37 33.61 19.94
CA LEU A 384 -4.42 34.50 18.78
C LEU A 384 -3.79 35.87 19.08
N GLN A 385 -4.05 36.43 20.27
CA GLN A 385 -3.42 37.67 20.72
C GLN A 385 -1.90 37.55 20.77
N LYS A 386 -1.37 36.40 21.19
CA LYS A 386 0.09 36.16 21.20
C LYS A 386 0.66 36.09 19.79
N VAL A 387 -0.02 35.46 18.84
CA VAL A 387 0.40 35.42 17.43
C VAL A 387 0.36 36.81 16.80
N ASP A 388 -0.69 37.59 17.08
CA ASP A 388 -0.79 38.97 16.60
C ASP A 388 0.29 39.87 17.25
N GLU A 389 0.57 39.69 18.54
CA GLU A 389 1.66 40.37 19.26
C GLU A 389 3.02 40.05 18.61
N MET A 390 3.33 38.78 18.35
CA MET A 390 4.57 38.37 17.68
C MET A 390 4.75 39.04 16.32
N ASN A 391 3.68 39.13 15.50
CA ASN A 391 3.76 39.79 14.20
C ASN A 391 3.96 41.31 14.32
N LEU A 392 3.37 41.94 15.34
CA LEU A 392 3.50 43.39 15.56
C LEU A 392 4.90 43.79 16.02
N ILE A 393 5.55 42.95 16.84
CA ILE A 393 6.87 43.25 17.41
C ILE A 393 8.04 42.62 16.64
N ALA A 394 7.76 41.82 15.59
CA ALA A 394 8.77 41.04 14.87
C ALA A 394 9.96 41.88 14.38
N GLU A 395 9.69 43.09 13.91
CA GLU A 395 10.68 44.02 13.36
C GLU A 395 11.10 45.13 14.34
N ASP A 396 10.61 45.13 15.59
CA ASP A 396 11.00 46.13 16.60
C ASP A 396 12.23 45.65 17.38
N PRO A 397 13.40 46.30 17.23
CA PRO A 397 14.62 45.93 17.95
C PRO A 397 14.47 46.02 19.48
N ASN A 398 13.60 46.90 19.98
CA ASN A 398 13.44 47.12 21.42
C ASN A 398 12.50 46.10 22.09
N GLN A 399 11.89 45.21 21.31
CA GLN A 399 10.93 44.20 21.78
C GLN A 399 11.45 42.78 21.59
N GLN A 400 12.75 42.62 21.28
CA GLN A 400 13.34 41.31 20.99
C GLN A 400 13.31 40.36 22.19
N GLN A 401 13.47 40.88 23.42
CA GLN A 401 13.22 40.08 24.62
C GLN A 401 11.79 39.50 24.64
N ARG A 402 10.79 40.34 24.38
CA ARG A 402 9.38 39.93 24.40
C ARG A 402 9.07 38.93 23.29
N LEU A 403 9.62 39.13 22.09
CA LEU A 403 9.51 38.20 20.99
C LEU A 403 10.14 36.84 21.33
N GLY A 404 11.30 36.85 22.00
CA GLY A 404 11.96 35.64 22.49
C GLY A 404 11.13 34.86 23.51
N GLU A 405 10.48 35.54 24.46
CA GLU A 405 9.54 34.92 25.41
C GLU A 405 8.35 34.26 24.69
N LEU A 406 7.83 34.88 23.64
CA LEU A 406 6.73 34.34 22.85
C LEU A 406 7.16 33.12 22.01
N TYR A 407 8.37 33.15 21.42
CA TYR A 407 8.94 31.96 20.79
C TYR A 407 9.12 30.82 21.78
N TYR A 408 9.61 31.12 22.98
CA TYR A 408 9.71 30.11 24.05
C TYR A 408 8.34 29.54 24.43
N TYR A 409 7.32 30.38 24.56
CA TYR A 409 5.95 29.95 24.83
C TYR A 409 5.41 28.96 23.79
N PHE A 410 5.79 29.11 22.52
CA PHE A 410 5.43 28.19 21.44
C PHE A 410 6.47 27.07 21.20
N ASN A 411 7.28 26.76 22.23
CA ASN A 411 8.27 25.68 22.19
C ASN A 411 9.29 25.82 21.05
N GLN A 412 9.72 27.05 20.76
CA GLN A 412 10.75 27.39 19.75
C GLN A 412 12.04 27.89 20.42
N PRO A 413 12.78 27.04 21.15
CA PRO A 413 13.93 27.48 21.97
C PRO A 413 15.06 28.10 21.13
N ASN A 414 15.33 27.60 19.92
CA ASN A 414 16.37 28.15 19.06
C ASN A 414 16.04 29.59 18.60
N LYS A 415 14.79 29.82 18.15
CA LYS A 415 14.33 31.16 17.77
C LYS A 415 14.29 32.11 18.97
N ALA A 416 13.94 31.59 20.15
CA ALA A 416 14.00 32.35 21.39
C ALA A 416 15.44 32.78 21.74
N ILE A 417 16.43 31.88 21.60
CA ILE A 417 17.85 32.19 21.82
C ILE A 417 18.31 33.31 20.89
N GLU A 418 17.96 33.27 19.60
CA GLU A 418 18.34 34.31 18.63
C GLU A 418 17.82 35.69 19.05
N CYS A 419 16.53 35.81 19.37
CA CYS A 419 15.92 37.06 19.81
C CYS A 419 16.53 37.58 21.12
N ILE A 420 16.74 36.71 22.10
CA ILE A 420 17.25 37.11 23.42
C ILE A 420 18.75 37.45 23.36
N SER A 421 19.51 36.79 22.48
CA SER A 421 20.92 37.14 22.22
C SER A 421 21.02 38.54 21.62
N PHE A 422 20.14 38.87 20.67
CA PHE A 422 20.09 40.21 20.09
C PHE A 422 19.73 41.28 21.12
N ASP A 423 18.77 41.00 22.01
CA ASP A 423 18.41 41.92 23.10
C ASP A 423 19.57 42.18 24.07
N MET A 424 20.33 41.12 24.41
CA MET A 424 21.55 41.23 25.23
C MET A 424 22.60 42.15 24.59
N GLU A 425 22.76 42.10 23.25
CA GLU A 425 23.70 42.95 22.52
C GLU A 425 23.27 44.43 22.54
N LEU A 426 21.96 44.70 22.47
CA LEU A 426 21.40 46.06 22.54
C LEU A 426 21.43 46.65 23.95
N ASN A 427 21.13 45.82 24.95
CA ASN A 427 20.98 46.23 26.34
C ASN A 427 22.05 45.59 27.24
N ALA A 428 23.32 45.93 26.98
CA ALA A 428 24.47 45.30 27.65
C ALA A 428 24.51 45.46 29.18
N GLU A 429 23.72 46.36 29.77
CA GLU A 429 23.62 46.57 31.21
C GLU A 429 22.45 45.83 31.86
N ASP A 430 21.49 45.28 31.09
CA ASP A 430 20.37 44.50 31.64
C ASP A 430 20.80 43.03 31.83
N PRO A 431 20.76 42.48 33.05
CA PRO A 431 21.10 41.08 33.29
C PRO A 431 20.00 40.08 32.87
N LYS A 432 18.77 40.52 32.57
CA LYS A 432 17.64 39.61 32.27
C LYS A 432 17.85 38.75 31.02
N PRO A 433 18.36 39.26 29.88
CA PRO A 433 18.62 38.43 28.70
C PRO A 433 19.62 37.32 28.99
N VAL A 434 20.65 37.62 29.80
CA VAL A 434 21.69 36.64 30.21
C VAL A 434 21.09 35.52 31.06
N GLN A 435 20.16 35.85 31.96
CA GLN A 435 19.42 34.86 32.76
C GLN A 435 18.60 33.91 31.86
N TRP A 436 17.91 34.47 30.87
CA TRP A 436 17.12 33.70 29.92
C TRP A 436 17.98 32.78 29.04
N LEU A 437 19.12 33.27 28.53
CA LEU A 437 20.04 32.45 27.74
C LEU A 437 20.58 31.28 28.56
N ALA A 438 20.99 31.52 29.81
CA ALA A 438 21.44 30.44 30.70
C ALA A 438 20.35 29.35 30.88
N LYS A 439 19.09 29.76 31.03
CA LYS A 439 17.94 28.84 31.14
C LYS A 439 17.74 28.05 29.84
N LEU A 440 17.70 28.71 28.69
CA LEU A 440 17.43 28.07 27.39
C LEU A 440 18.54 27.08 26.99
N TYR A 441 19.81 27.44 27.20
CA TYR A 441 20.92 26.53 26.91
C TYR A 441 20.93 25.30 27.83
N HIS A 442 20.52 25.44 29.09
CA HIS A 442 20.36 24.29 29.98
C HIS A 442 19.25 23.33 29.49
N GLU A 443 18.11 23.88 29.07
CA GLU A 443 16.98 23.08 28.55
C GLU A 443 17.34 22.35 27.24
N LEU A 444 18.26 22.90 26.42
CA LEU A 444 18.80 22.25 25.23
C LEU A 444 19.94 21.26 25.52
N GLY A 445 20.37 21.10 26.78
CA GLY A 445 21.48 20.22 27.16
C GLY A 445 22.88 20.77 26.82
N MET A 446 22.98 22.07 26.53
CA MET A 446 24.23 22.78 26.19
C MET A 446 24.93 23.30 27.46
N GLU A 447 25.57 22.37 28.18
CA GLU A 447 26.15 22.60 29.51
C GLU A 447 27.31 23.61 29.56
N ALA A 448 28.08 23.74 28.48
CA ALA A 448 29.21 24.67 28.43
C ALA A 448 28.71 26.12 28.34
N GLU A 449 27.76 26.36 27.44
CA GLU A 449 27.09 27.62 27.20
C GLU A 449 26.28 28.04 28.43
N HIS A 450 25.53 27.10 29.04
CA HIS A 450 24.82 27.33 30.29
C HIS A 450 25.74 27.89 31.38
N LYS A 451 26.89 27.25 31.63
CA LYS A 451 27.85 27.69 32.65
C LYS A 451 28.48 29.05 32.32
N ALA A 452 28.77 29.30 31.05
CA ALA A 452 29.31 30.59 30.61
C ALA A 452 28.33 31.74 30.87
N PHE A 453 27.06 31.58 30.47
CA PHE A 453 26.03 32.60 30.70
C PHE A 453 25.65 32.73 32.18
N GLN A 454 25.66 31.63 32.95
CA GLN A 454 25.43 31.68 34.39
C GLN A 454 26.52 32.49 35.11
N GLN A 455 27.78 32.31 34.74
CA GLN A 455 28.89 33.07 35.31
C GLN A 455 28.81 34.55 34.92
N LEU A 456 28.48 34.84 33.65
CA LEU A 456 28.29 36.22 33.17
C LEU A 456 27.16 36.94 33.94
N TYR A 457 26.04 36.25 34.19
CA TYR A 457 24.94 36.80 34.98
C TYR A 457 25.37 37.16 36.40
N ILE A 458 26.11 36.27 37.08
CA ILE A 458 26.65 36.52 38.43
C ILE A 458 27.56 37.75 38.44
N ASP A 459 28.39 37.91 37.42
CA ASP A 459 29.32 39.03 37.33
C ASP A 459 28.62 40.36 37.03
N MET A 460 27.52 40.35 36.28
CA MET A 460 26.69 41.53 36.04
C MET A 460 25.94 41.96 37.30
N VAL A 461 25.29 41.03 38.00
CA VAL A 461 24.52 41.31 39.23
C VAL A 461 25.41 41.78 40.39
N LYS A 462 26.70 41.43 40.39
CA LYS A 462 27.68 41.94 41.37
C LYS A 462 28.18 43.36 41.06
N ARG A 463 27.99 43.85 39.83
CA ARG A 463 28.47 45.16 39.36
C ARG A 463 27.38 46.24 39.39
N SER A 464 26.12 45.83 39.31
CA SER A 464 24.92 46.62 39.64
C SER A 464 24.75 46.79 41.14
#